data_AF-C0XJ76-F1
#
_entry.id   AF-C0XJ76-F1
#
_cell.length_a   1.000
_cell.length_b   1.000
_cell.length_c   1.000
_cell.angle_alpha   90.00
_cell.angle_beta   90.00
_cell.angle_gamma   90.00
#
_symmetry.space_group_name_H-M   'P 1'
#
loop_
_entity.id
_entity.type
_entity.pdbx_description
1 polymer ?
#
loop_
_entity_poly.entity_id
_entity_poly.type
_entity_poly.pdbx_seq_one_letter_code
_entity_poly.pdbx_strand_id
1 'polypeptide(L)'
;MSQQMTPVVLIFILLSGILSFVVLYNLTNINISERIRELSTIKVLGFFDREVTMYIARENIVLAIIGIIVGFGFGNLLTAYVLYQAETPTVVFPLTIHIQWYFVATILMILFNLIVIMVAHRHLKRVDMVEALKSNE
;
A
#
# COMPACT_ATOMS: atom_id res chain seq x y z
N MET A 1 -25.00 22.25 5.72
CA MET A 1 -23.62 22.25 5.22
C MET A 1 -22.94 20.87 5.32
N SER A 2 -23.03 20.16 6.47
CA SER A 2 -22.34 18.87 6.68
C SER A 2 -22.75 17.76 5.69
N GLN A 3 -24.04 17.61 5.37
CA GLN A 3 -24.52 16.56 4.46
C GLN A 3 -24.10 16.75 2.99
N GLN A 4 -23.72 17.97 2.56
CA GLN A 4 -23.32 18.22 1.16
C GLN A 4 -21.85 17.89 0.90
N MET A 5 -20.99 17.86 1.92
CA MET A 5 -19.56 17.57 1.75
C MET A 5 -19.23 16.07 1.88
N THR A 6 -20.07 15.29 2.57
CA THR A 6 -19.87 13.85 2.76
C THR A 6 -19.71 13.08 1.44
N PRO A 7 -20.51 13.31 0.38
CA PRO A 7 -20.36 12.60 -0.88
C PRO A 7 -19.01 12.88 -1.56
N VAL A 8 -18.55 14.14 -1.52
CA VAL A 8 -17.28 14.56 -2.11
C VAL A 8 -16.11 13.90 -1.38
N VAL A 9 -16.13 13.90 -0.04
CA VAL A 9 -15.13 13.22 0.78
C VAL A 9 -15.10 11.72 0.48
N LEU A 10 -16.26 11.09 0.33
CA LEU A 10 -16.37 9.67 0.03
C LEU A 10 -15.77 9.33 -1.34
N ILE A 11 -16.01 10.17 -2.36
CA ILE A 11 -15.36 10.02 -3.67
C ILE A 11 -13.85 10.12 -3.54
N PHE A 12 -13.31 11.09 -2.80
CA PHE A 12 -11.87 11.20 -2.59
C PHE A 12 -11.28 9.96 -1.89
N ILE A 13 -11.96 9.45 -0.85
CA ILE A 13 -11.52 8.21 -0.17
C ILE A 13 -11.46 7.03 -1.15
N LEU A 14 -12.48 6.88 -2.00
CA LEU A 14 -12.51 5.82 -3.01
C LEU A 14 -11.39 5.97 -4.05
N LEU A 15 -11.22 7.16 -4.61
CA LEU A 15 -10.19 7.43 -5.62
C LEU A 15 -8.78 7.24 -5.05
N SER A 16 -8.51 7.75 -3.85
CA SER A 16 -7.24 7.55 -3.15
C SER A 16 -6.99 6.07 -2.85
N GLY A 17 -8.04 5.32 -2.46
CA GLY A 17 -7.93 3.88 -2.23
C GLY A 17 -7.56 3.11 -3.50
N ILE A 18 -8.22 3.40 -4.62
CA ILE A 18 -7.90 2.78 -5.92
C ILE A 18 -6.47 3.12 -6.34
N LEU A 19 -6.07 4.40 -6.21
CA LEU A 19 -4.71 4.82 -6.55
C LEU A 19 -3.67 4.09 -5.69
N SER A 20 -3.90 3.97 -4.38
CA SER A 20 -3.03 3.23 -3.48
C SER A 20 -2.90 1.77 -3.89
N PHE A 21 -4.01 1.11 -4.23
CA PHE A 21 -3.99 -0.26 -4.71
C PHE A 21 -3.17 -0.44 -5.99
N VAL A 22 -3.37 0.44 -6.97
CA VAL A 22 -2.62 0.39 -8.25
C VAL A 22 -1.12 0.59 -8.03
N VAL A 23 -0.74 1.53 -7.17
CA VAL A 23 0.67 1.78 -6.85
C VAL A 23 1.30 0.58 -6.16
N LEU A 24 0.65 0.00 -5.14
CA LEU A 24 1.15 -1.18 -4.43
C LEU A 24 1.29 -2.40 -5.36
N TYR A 25 0.30 -2.61 -6.24
CA TYR A 25 0.34 -3.67 -7.25
C TYR A 25 1.53 -3.51 -8.19
N ASN A 26 1.72 -2.31 -8.74
CA ASN A 26 2.83 -2.03 -9.64
C ASN A 26 4.18 -2.18 -8.95
N LEU A 27 4.34 -1.66 -7.72
CA LEU A 27 5.57 -1.81 -6.96
C LEU A 27 5.91 -3.28 -6.71
N THR A 28 4.90 -4.09 -6.34
CA THR A 28 5.10 -5.50 -6.07
C THR A 28 5.50 -6.25 -7.34
N ASN A 29 4.87 -5.94 -8.47
CA ASN A 29 5.24 -6.52 -9.77
C ASN A 29 6.63 -6.12 -10.22
N ILE A 30 7.02 -4.86 -10.03
CA ILE A 30 8.39 -4.39 -10.32
C ILE A 30 9.39 -5.15 -9.45
N ASN A 31 9.17 -5.21 -8.13
CA ASN A 31 10.06 -5.96 -7.21
C ASN A 31 10.21 -7.44 -7.61
N ILE A 32 9.12 -8.09 -8.02
CA ILE A 32 9.15 -9.47 -8.51
C ILE A 32 9.96 -9.58 -9.81
N SER A 33 9.72 -8.66 -10.75
CA SER A 33 10.33 -8.70 -12.08
C SER A 33 11.83 -8.43 -12.02
N GLU A 34 12.27 -7.48 -11.20
CA GLU A 34 13.69 -7.17 -10.97
C GLU A 34 14.42 -8.34 -10.30
N ARG A 35 13.75 -9.07 -9.40
CA ARG A 35 14.35 -10.19 -8.65
C ARG A 35 14.02 -11.57 -9.22
N ILE A 36 13.45 -11.64 -10.42
CA ILE A 36 12.95 -12.92 -10.97
C ILE A 36 14.05 -13.98 -11.09
N ARG A 37 15.29 -13.59 -11.41
CA ARG A 37 16.45 -14.51 -11.47
C ARG A 37 16.85 -15.03 -10.09
N GLU A 38 16.84 -14.19 -9.07
CA GLU A 38 17.12 -14.58 -7.68
C GLU A 38 16.05 -15.57 -7.19
N LEU A 39 14.77 -15.24 -7.43
CA LEU A 39 13.63 -16.09 -7.07
C LEU A 39 13.64 -17.43 -7.84
N SER A 40 14.04 -17.42 -9.11
CA SER A 40 14.17 -18.63 -9.93
C SER A 40 15.29 -19.54 -9.41
N THR A 41 16.42 -18.97 -9.00
CA THR A 41 17.52 -19.74 -8.38
C THR A 41 17.07 -20.39 -7.07
N ILE A 42 16.35 -19.64 -6.23
CA ILE A 42 15.79 -20.16 -4.96
C ILE A 42 14.80 -21.31 -5.23
N LYS A 43 13.96 -21.19 -6.26
CA LYS A 43 13.00 -22.23 -6.63
C LYS A 43 13.68 -23.50 -7.17
N VAL A 44 14.77 -23.37 -7.92
CA VAL A 44 15.58 -24.51 -8.41
C VAL A 44 16.26 -25.26 -7.26
N LEU A 45 16.57 -24.57 -6.15
CA LEU A 45 17.09 -25.19 -4.91
C LEU A 45 16.01 -25.97 -4.12
N GLY A 46 14.76 -26.02 -4.62
CA GLY A 46 13.69 -26.84 -4.05
C GLY A 46 12.72 -26.10 -3.12
N PHE A 47 12.79 -24.76 -3.03
CA PHE A 47 11.85 -23.97 -2.24
C PHE A 47 10.46 -23.92 -2.87
N PHE A 48 9.42 -23.91 -2.03
CA PHE A 48 8.03 -23.85 -2.46
C PHE A 48 7.60 -22.43 -2.86
N ASP A 49 6.64 -22.31 -3.79
CA ASP A 49 6.09 -21.01 -4.23
C ASP A 49 5.59 -20.14 -3.06
N ARG A 50 5.10 -20.76 -1.99
CA ARG A 50 4.66 -20.07 -0.77
C ARG A 50 5.81 -19.43 -0.01
N GLU A 51 6.97 -20.07 0.04
CA GLU A 51 8.15 -19.55 0.74
C GLU A 51 8.73 -18.34 -0.02
N VAL A 52 8.80 -18.46 -1.34
CA VAL A 52 9.21 -17.37 -2.24
C VAL A 52 8.24 -16.18 -2.14
N THR A 53 6.93 -16.45 -2.12
CA THR A 53 5.92 -15.40 -1.91
C THR A 53 6.07 -14.74 -0.53
N MET A 54 6.33 -15.53 0.52
CA MET A 54 6.45 -15.01 1.89
C MET A 54 7.68 -14.11 2.05
N TYR A 55 8.76 -14.38 1.30
CA TYR A 55 9.92 -13.52 1.25
C TYR A 55 9.56 -12.10 0.79
N ILE A 56 8.87 -11.98 -0.35
CA ILE A 56 8.40 -10.69 -0.89
C ILE A 56 7.31 -10.06 0.00
N ALA A 57 6.45 -10.88 0.61
CA ALA A 57 5.40 -10.41 1.51
C ALA A 57 6.00 -9.71 2.74
N ARG A 58 7.11 -10.22 3.30
CA ARG A 58 7.78 -9.58 4.44
C ARG A 58 8.29 -8.19 4.10
N GLU A 59 8.90 -8.00 2.94
CA GLU A 59 9.35 -6.68 2.48
C GLU A 59 8.16 -5.70 2.36
N ASN A 60 7.07 -6.15 1.73
CA ASN A 60 5.86 -5.34 1.59
C ASN A 60 5.21 -4.99 2.94
N ILE A 61 5.25 -5.88 3.93
CA ILE A 61 4.72 -5.62 5.27
C ILE A 61 5.55 -4.54 5.96
N VAL A 62 6.89 -4.63 5.91
CA VAL A 62 7.77 -3.60 6.50
C VAL A 62 7.54 -2.24 5.84
N LEU A 63 7.46 -2.20 4.51
CA LEU A 63 7.18 -0.97 3.77
C LEU A 63 5.81 -0.39 4.13
N ALA A 64 4.79 -1.23 4.31
CA ALA A 64 3.46 -0.75 4.72
C ALA A 64 3.44 -0.22 6.15
N ILE A 65 4.14 -0.84 7.10
CA ILE A 65 4.25 -0.34 8.47
C ILE A 65 4.91 1.05 8.48
N ILE A 66 6.03 1.20 7.76
CA ILE A 66 6.71 2.49 7.62
C ILE A 66 5.77 3.50 6.94
N GLY A 67 5.09 3.09 5.88
CA GLY A 67 4.12 3.93 5.17
C GLY A 67 2.97 4.42 6.05
N ILE A 68 2.44 3.58 6.94
CA ILE A 68 1.38 3.97 7.88
C ILE A 68 1.91 5.00 8.89
N ILE A 69 3.08 4.75 9.48
CA ILE A 69 3.68 5.65 10.48
C ILE A 69 3.97 7.01 9.85
N VAL A 70 4.66 7.02 8.72
CA VAL A 70 5.00 8.25 7.98
C VAL A 70 3.75 8.94 7.47
N GLY A 71 2.78 8.18 6.95
CA GLY A 71 1.50 8.71 6.46
C GLY A 71 0.68 9.40 7.55
N PHE A 72 0.65 8.84 8.76
CA PHE A 72 -0.02 9.48 9.90
C PHE A 72 0.72 10.75 10.34
N GLY A 73 2.04 10.70 10.48
CA GLY A 73 2.82 11.89 10.84
C GLY A 73 2.64 13.03 9.82
N PHE A 74 2.82 12.72 8.54
CA PHE A 74 2.71 13.68 7.45
C PHE A 74 1.27 14.17 7.25
N GLY A 75 0.28 13.29 7.39
CA GLY A 75 -1.14 13.64 7.30
C GLY A 75 -1.57 14.61 8.40
N ASN A 76 -1.12 14.41 9.65
CA ASN A 76 -1.35 15.36 10.74
C ASN A 76 -0.71 16.72 10.44
N LEU A 77 0.55 16.72 9.99
CA LEU A 77 1.29 17.93 9.70
C LEU A 77 0.61 18.74 8.58
N LEU A 78 0.20 18.08 7.50
CA LEU A 78 -0.54 18.74 6.42
C LEU A 78 -1.90 19.26 6.87
N THR A 79 -2.64 18.48 7.67
CA THR A 79 -3.95 18.92 8.19
C THR A 79 -3.79 20.14 9.09
N ALA A 80 -2.80 20.14 9.99
CA ALA A 80 -2.49 21.28 10.83
C ALA A 80 -2.10 22.51 10.00
N TYR A 81 -1.28 22.33 8.97
CA TYR A 81 -0.88 23.42 8.07
C TYR A 81 -2.07 24.02 7.32
N VAL A 82 -2.96 23.17 6.76
CA VAL A 82 -4.16 23.63 6.05
C VAL A 82 -5.12 24.37 7.00
N LEU A 83 -5.32 23.86 8.22
CA LEU A 83 -6.19 24.52 9.20
C LEU A 83 -5.62 25.87 9.61
N TYR A 84 -4.32 25.94 9.92
CA TYR A 84 -3.65 27.19 10.27
C TYR A 84 -3.79 28.26 9.19
N GLN A 85 -3.64 27.88 7.92
CA GLN A 85 -3.80 28.80 6.79
C GLN A 85 -5.27 29.22 6.57
N ALA A 86 -6.23 28.41 7.00
CA ALA A 86 -7.66 28.69 6.89
C ALA A 86 -8.21 29.46 8.10
N GLU A 87 -7.45 29.63 9.18
CA GLU A 87 -7.84 30.43 10.33
C GLU A 87 -8.05 31.89 9.93
N THR A 88 -9.15 32.46 10.40
CA THR A 88 -9.46 33.89 10.25
C THR A 88 -9.62 34.49 11.64
N PRO A 89 -9.46 35.81 11.83
CA PRO A 89 -9.57 36.45 13.15
C PRO A 89 -10.89 36.17 13.89
N THR A 90 -11.92 35.71 13.18
CA THR A 90 -13.26 35.39 13.69
C THR A 90 -13.54 33.89 13.80
N VAL A 91 -12.72 33.01 13.22
CA VAL A 91 -12.94 31.56 13.20
C VAL A 91 -11.63 30.81 13.42
N VAL A 92 -11.55 30.11 14.56
CA VAL A 92 -10.45 29.20 14.91
C VAL A 92 -10.88 27.77 14.61
N PHE A 93 -10.04 27.01 13.92
CA PHE A 93 -10.32 25.62 13.56
C PHE A 93 -9.48 24.66 14.41
N PRO A 94 -10.03 24.08 15.49
CA PRO A 94 -9.27 23.17 16.33
C PRO A 94 -8.94 21.86 15.59
N LEU A 95 -7.66 21.47 15.59
CA LEU A 95 -7.20 20.19 15.04
C LEU A 95 -7.76 19.03 15.88
N THR A 96 -8.94 18.55 15.50
CA THR A 96 -9.66 17.47 16.20
C THR A 96 -9.84 16.28 15.27
N ILE A 97 -8.84 15.38 15.28
CA ILE A 97 -8.92 14.12 14.53
C ILE A 97 -9.22 13.00 15.52
N HIS A 98 -10.41 12.39 15.40
CA HIS A 98 -10.78 11.26 16.24
C HIS A 98 -9.91 10.03 15.96
N ILE A 99 -9.49 9.34 17.03
CA ILE A 99 -8.64 8.14 16.96
C ILE A 99 -9.26 7.03 16.08
N GLN A 100 -10.59 6.98 16.00
CA GLN A 100 -11.34 6.02 15.19
C GLN A 100 -10.94 6.06 13.71
N TRP A 101 -10.65 7.26 13.17
CA TRP A 101 -10.29 7.40 11.75
C TRP A 101 -8.87 6.90 11.45
N TYR A 102 -7.96 6.98 12.42
CA TYR A 102 -6.65 6.32 12.31
C TYR A 102 -6.80 4.81 12.24
N PHE A 103 -7.64 4.23 13.10
CA PHE A 103 -7.92 2.79 13.06
C PHE A 103 -8.51 2.35 11.72
N VAL A 104 -9.50 3.09 11.19
CA VAL A 104 -10.10 2.80 9.89
C VAL A 104 -9.05 2.87 8.77
N ALA A 105 -8.19 3.90 8.77
CA ALA A 105 -7.13 4.03 7.77
C ALA A 105 -6.09 2.90 7.85
N THR A 106 -5.67 2.51 9.06
CA THR A 106 -4.77 1.36 9.26
C THR A 106 -5.39 0.07 8.76
N ILE A 107 -6.64 -0.22 9.12
CA ILE A 107 -7.35 -1.43 8.68
C ILE A 107 -7.45 -1.45 7.15
N LEU A 108 -7.80 -0.32 6.54
CA LEU A 108 -7.92 -0.20 5.09
C LEU A 108 -6.58 -0.47 4.39
N MET A 109 -5.49 0.09 4.91
CA MET A 109 -4.14 -0.15 4.39
C MET A 109 -3.73 -1.63 4.50
N ILE A 110 -4.00 -2.27 5.64
CA ILE A 110 -3.72 -3.70 5.83
C ILE A 110 -4.52 -4.54 4.83
N LEU A 111 -5.79 -4.21 4.62
CA LEU A 111 -6.64 -4.90 3.63
C LEU A 111 -6.07 -4.76 2.21
N PHE A 112 -5.66 -3.56 1.79
CA PHE A 112 -5.05 -3.37 0.48
C PHE A 112 -3.75 -4.15 0.31
N ASN A 113 -2.88 -4.13 1.33
CA ASN A 113 -1.63 -4.89 1.31
C ASN A 113 -1.91 -6.40 1.17
N LEU A 114 -2.87 -6.95 1.94
CA LEU A 114 -3.27 -8.35 1.84
C LEU A 114 -3.79 -8.74 0.46
N ILE A 115 -4.61 -7.88 -0.17
CA ILE A 115 -5.10 -8.12 -1.53
C ILE A 115 -3.93 -8.15 -2.51
N VAL A 116 -2.98 -7.22 -2.40
CA VAL A 116 -1.80 -7.17 -3.27
C VAL A 116 -0.92 -8.40 -3.09
N ILE A 117 -0.67 -8.85 -1.85
CA ILE A 117 0.06 -10.10 -1.58
C ILE A 117 -0.66 -11.31 -2.19
N MET A 118 -1.99 -11.37 -2.09
CA MET A 118 -2.77 -12.47 -2.68
C MET A 118 -2.66 -12.47 -4.22
N VAL A 119 -2.70 -11.28 -4.85
CA VAL A 119 -2.52 -11.13 -6.29
C VAL A 119 -1.10 -11.52 -6.70
N ALA A 120 -0.08 -11.08 -5.97
CA ALA A 120 1.32 -11.43 -6.20
C ALA A 120 1.55 -12.94 -6.09
N HIS A 121 0.94 -13.61 -5.09
CA HIS A 121 0.99 -15.06 -4.96
C HIS A 121 0.44 -15.77 -6.20
N ARG A 122 -0.69 -15.29 -6.74
CA ARG A 122 -1.27 -15.84 -7.98
C ARG A 122 -0.41 -15.59 -9.20
N HIS A 123 0.23 -14.42 -9.28
CA HIS A 123 1.14 -14.07 -10.37
C HIS A 123 2.36 -15.00 -10.35
N LEU A 124 3.02 -15.15 -9.21
CA LEU A 124 4.20 -16.04 -9.03
C LEU A 124 3.90 -17.51 -9.34
N LYS A 125 2.67 -17.97 -9.07
CA LYS A 125 2.25 -19.34 -9.38
C LYS A 125 2.05 -19.61 -10.89
N ARG A 126 1.78 -18.56 -11.67
CA ARG A 126 1.56 -18.65 -13.12
C ARG A 126 2.83 -18.40 -13.94
N VAL A 127 3.80 -17.70 -13.37
CA VAL A 127 5.09 -17.46 -14.04
C VAL A 127 5.92 -18.73 -13.99
N ASP A 128 6.24 -19.27 -15.17
CA ASP A 128 7.11 -20.42 -15.31
C ASP A 128 8.57 -19.99 -15.08
N MET A 129 8.99 -20.00 -13.81
CA MET A 129 10.34 -19.58 -13.40
C MET A 129 11.45 -20.41 -14.07
N VAL A 130 11.14 -21.62 -14.56
CA VAL A 130 12.10 -22.46 -15.28
C VAL A 130 12.43 -21.89 -16.65
N GLU A 131 11.45 -21.25 -17.31
CA GLU A 131 11.62 -20.64 -18.63
C GLU A 131 12.36 -19.30 -18.57
N ALA A 132 12.18 -18.53 -17.47
CA ALA A 132 12.95 -17.32 -17.20
C ALA A 132 14.46 -17.58 -17.02
N LEU A 133 14.85 -18.80 -16.64
CA LEU A 133 16.25 -19.20 -16.56
C LEU A 133 16.82 -19.55 -17.95
N LYS A 134 15.98 -20.06 -18.86
CA LYS A 134 16.36 -20.49 -20.21
C LYS A 134 16.40 -19.37 -21.23
N SER A 135 15.70 -18.25 -21.02
CA SER A 135 15.53 -17.22 -22.05
C SER A 135 16.79 -16.39 -22.39
N ASN A 136 17.95 -16.76 -21.86
CA ASN A 136 19.20 -16.00 -22.04
C ASN A 136 20.45 -16.89 -22.17
N GLU A 137 20.26 -18.20 -22.38
CA GLU A 137 21.14 -19.04 -23.19
C GLU A 137 20.55 -19.15 -24.61
#